data_AF-A0A7X0CNU9-F1
#
_entry.id   AF-A0A7X0CNU9-F1
#
_cell.length_a   1.000
_cell.length_b   1.000
_cell.length_c   1.000
_cell.angle_alpha   90.00
_cell.angle_beta   90.00
_cell.angle_gamma   90.00
#
_symmetry.space_group_name_H-M   'P 1'
#
loop_
_entity.id
_entity.type
_entity.pdbx_description
1 polymer ?
#
loop_
_entity_poly.entity_id
_entity_poly.type
_entity_poly.pdbx_seq_one_letter_code
_entity_poly.pdbx_strand_id
1 'polypeptide(L)'
;MSLKIKIAARLKAKAAGVNLSQKRIDAIVTRAEKGLTEESDDAAIDANLDIINELSPFKEIAALDDHERAKAKKIADDKEAARLKAIEEGKTPEPEPDPNESSTDKLLKALMAKMEKQDAAIAAMAGEKVTNTRRDQYAKALEGTSDAFKTKALKDFDRMNFKDDEDFTSYLTDATEDAKVFIQDDANSGLGNDRPAGSGGSSDTKQKGEASQAEIDAAFKNFKI
;
A
#
# COMPACT_ATOMS: atom_id res chain seq x y z
N MET A 1 -19.09 -60.67 -5.89
CA MET A 1 -19.30 -59.21 -6.02
C MET A 1 -19.10 -58.62 -4.63
N SER A 2 -18.23 -57.61 -4.45
CA SER A 2 -17.99 -57.00 -3.13
C SER A 2 -19.20 -56.22 -2.64
N LEU A 3 -19.35 -56.07 -1.32
CA LEU A 3 -20.44 -55.30 -0.70
C LEU A 3 -20.60 -53.90 -1.32
N LYS A 4 -19.50 -53.16 -1.51
CA LYS A 4 -19.52 -51.83 -2.16
C LYS A 4 -20.13 -51.84 -3.55
N ILE A 5 -19.81 -52.85 -4.36
CA ILE A 5 -20.35 -52.97 -5.73
C ILE A 5 -21.85 -53.27 -5.68
N LYS A 6 -22.29 -54.13 -4.75
CA LYS A 6 -23.72 -54.40 -4.53
C LYS A 6 -24.47 -53.13 -4.11
N ILE A 7 -23.96 -52.41 -3.11
CA ILE A 7 -24.55 -51.15 -2.63
C ILE A 7 -24.64 -50.12 -3.77
N ALA A 8 -23.58 -49.96 -4.57
CA ALA A 8 -23.59 -49.03 -5.70
C ALA A 8 -24.64 -49.40 -6.76
N ALA A 9 -24.83 -50.70 -7.03
CA ALA A 9 -25.86 -51.17 -7.96
C ALA A 9 -27.28 -50.89 -7.43
N ARG A 10 -27.53 -51.19 -6.15
CA ARG A 10 -28.82 -50.91 -5.49
C ARG A 10 -29.12 -49.41 -5.41
N LEU A 11 -28.12 -48.60 -5.06
CA LEU A 11 -28.23 -47.14 -5.05
C LEU A 11 -28.60 -46.58 -6.43
N LYS A 12 -27.96 -47.04 -7.51
CA LYS A 12 -28.31 -46.61 -8.88
C LYS A 12 -29.74 -46.98 -9.26
N ALA A 13 -30.22 -48.16 -8.85
CA ALA A 13 -31.60 -48.57 -9.10
C ALA A 13 -32.60 -47.72 -8.31
N LYS A 14 -32.33 -47.45 -7.03
CA LYS A 14 -33.23 -46.72 -6.12
C LYS A 14 -33.23 -45.21 -6.40
N ALA A 15 -32.09 -44.64 -6.76
CA ALA A 15 -31.94 -43.25 -7.17
C ALA A 15 -32.08 -43.07 -8.70
N ALA A 16 -32.81 -43.96 -9.38
CA ALA A 16 -33.03 -43.84 -10.81
C ALA A 16 -33.68 -42.49 -11.16
N GLY A 17 -33.12 -41.80 -12.16
CA GLY A 17 -33.56 -40.46 -12.56
C GLY A 17 -33.01 -39.32 -11.69
N VAL A 18 -32.22 -39.62 -10.66
CA VAL A 18 -31.51 -38.61 -9.85
C VAL A 18 -30.09 -38.42 -10.39
N ASN A 19 -29.72 -37.17 -10.69
CA ASN A 19 -28.43 -36.82 -11.28
C ASN A 19 -27.29 -36.76 -10.25
N LEU A 20 -27.01 -37.87 -9.58
CA LEU A 20 -25.91 -37.98 -8.63
C LEU A 20 -24.58 -38.07 -9.38
N SER A 21 -23.62 -37.21 -9.02
CA SER A 21 -22.25 -37.32 -9.51
C SER A 21 -21.57 -38.57 -8.96
N GLN A 22 -20.52 -39.06 -9.63
CA GLN A 22 -19.77 -40.23 -9.17
C GLN A 22 -19.24 -40.05 -7.73
N LYS A 23 -18.77 -38.83 -7.39
CA LYS A 23 -18.33 -38.49 -6.02
C LYS A 23 -19.44 -38.65 -4.99
N ARG A 24 -20.69 -38.26 -5.32
CA ARG A 24 -21.85 -38.45 -4.43
C ARG A 24 -22.20 -39.93 -4.29
N ILE A 25 -22.16 -40.68 -5.38
CA ILE A 25 -22.37 -42.14 -5.37
C ILE A 25 -21.36 -42.81 -4.43
N ASP A 26 -20.07 -42.52 -4.58
CA ASP A 26 -19.02 -43.12 -3.77
C ASP A 26 -19.15 -42.76 -2.27
N ALA A 27 -19.53 -41.50 -1.98
CA ALA A 27 -19.76 -41.05 -0.62
C ALA A 27 -20.97 -41.73 0.04
N ILE A 28 -22.07 -41.88 -0.70
CA ILE A 28 -23.28 -42.59 -0.22
C ILE A 28 -22.97 -44.07 0.00
N VAL A 29 -22.25 -44.72 -0.94
CA VAL A 29 -21.82 -46.12 -0.80
C VAL A 29 -20.96 -46.32 0.45
N THR A 30 -20.00 -45.43 0.68
CA THR A 30 -19.13 -45.47 1.87
C THR A 30 -19.92 -45.26 3.17
N ARG A 31 -20.95 -44.42 3.13
CA ARG A 31 -21.83 -44.21 4.29
C ARG A 31 -22.69 -45.44 4.57
N ALA A 32 -23.27 -46.02 3.52
CA ALA A 32 -24.11 -47.22 3.61
C ALA A 32 -23.32 -48.43 4.11
N GLU A 33 -22.07 -48.61 3.66
CA GLU A 33 -21.21 -49.71 4.09
C GLU A 33 -21.08 -49.81 5.62
N LYS A 34 -21.06 -48.69 6.35
CA LYS A 34 -20.90 -48.68 7.82
C LYS A 34 -22.06 -49.34 8.58
N GLY A 35 -23.23 -49.46 7.95
CA GLY A 35 -24.42 -50.09 8.52
C GLY A 35 -24.66 -51.51 8.03
N LEU A 36 -23.73 -52.10 7.27
CA LEU A 36 -23.92 -53.37 6.57
C LEU A 36 -22.73 -54.30 6.79
N THR A 37 -22.93 -55.58 6.50
CA THR A 37 -21.92 -56.64 6.51
C THR A 37 -21.83 -57.29 5.14
N GLU A 38 -20.78 -58.07 4.85
CA GLU A 38 -20.63 -58.78 3.57
C GLU A 38 -21.77 -59.79 3.29
N GLU A 39 -22.45 -60.23 4.35
CA GLU A 39 -23.60 -61.15 4.32
C GLU A 39 -24.94 -60.42 4.12
N SER A 40 -24.96 -59.08 4.15
CA SER A 40 -26.18 -58.30 3.97
C SER A 40 -26.77 -58.52 2.57
N ASP A 41 -28.08 -58.78 2.54
CA ASP A 41 -28.83 -58.99 1.33
C ASP A 41 -29.35 -57.68 0.71
N ASP A 42 -29.95 -57.80 -0.48
CA ASP A 42 -30.47 -56.64 -1.23
C ASP A 42 -31.59 -55.88 -0.49
N ALA A 43 -32.29 -56.53 0.44
CA ALA A 43 -33.36 -55.90 1.24
C ALA A 43 -32.77 -55.08 2.38
N ALA A 44 -31.77 -55.60 3.09
CA ALA A 44 -31.02 -54.88 4.11
C ALA A 44 -30.28 -53.67 3.51
N ILE A 45 -29.68 -53.85 2.32
CA ILE A 45 -29.03 -52.75 1.59
C ILE A 45 -30.05 -51.66 1.25
N ASP A 46 -31.22 -52.02 0.73
CA ASP A 46 -32.26 -51.06 0.36
C ASP A 46 -32.80 -50.30 1.57
N ALA A 47 -33.09 -51.00 2.67
CA ALA A 47 -33.56 -50.39 3.91
C ALA A 47 -32.55 -49.38 4.46
N ASN A 48 -31.25 -49.72 4.41
CA ASN A 48 -30.20 -48.79 4.84
C ASN A 48 -30.07 -47.59 3.89
N LEU A 49 -30.21 -47.79 2.58
CA LEU A 49 -30.24 -46.70 1.61
C LEU A 49 -31.47 -45.80 1.79
N ASP A 50 -32.61 -46.35 2.20
CA ASP A 50 -33.81 -45.59 2.56
C ASP A 50 -33.57 -44.70 3.77
N ILE A 51 -32.96 -45.23 4.83
CA ILE A 51 -32.58 -44.43 6.00
C ILE A 51 -31.65 -43.28 5.59
N ILE A 52 -30.66 -43.55 4.73
CA ILE A 52 -29.76 -42.49 4.24
C ILE A 52 -30.52 -41.46 3.41
N ASN A 53 -31.45 -41.89 2.57
CA ASN A 53 -32.27 -41.00 1.74
C ASN A 53 -33.26 -40.17 2.59
N GLU A 54 -33.80 -40.71 3.68
CA GLU A 54 -34.64 -39.95 4.61
C GLU A 54 -33.85 -38.85 5.34
N LEU A 55 -32.62 -39.15 5.76
CA LEU A 55 -31.74 -38.19 6.44
C LEU A 55 -31.06 -37.21 5.49
N SER A 56 -30.87 -37.60 4.23
CA SER A 56 -30.12 -36.84 3.24
C SER A 56 -30.68 -37.16 1.85
N PRO A 57 -31.83 -36.56 1.47
CA PRO A 57 -32.54 -36.91 0.25
C PRO A 57 -31.66 -36.80 -0.99
N PHE A 58 -31.53 -37.91 -1.72
CA PHE A 58 -30.68 -37.98 -2.91
C PHE A 58 -31.09 -36.95 -3.97
N LYS A 59 -32.39 -36.69 -4.08
CA LYS A 59 -32.94 -35.68 -4.99
C LYS A 59 -32.52 -34.26 -4.61
N GLU A 60 -32.48 -33.94 -3.33
CA GLU A 60 -32.04 -32.61 -2.85
C GLU A 60 -30.54 -32.45 -3.04
N ILE A 61 -29.75 -33.48 -2.75
CA ILE A 61 -28.31 -33.50 -3.02
C ILE A 61 -28.04 -33.22 -4.51
N ALA A 62 -28.74 -33.92 -5.40
CA ALA A 62 -28.59 -33.70 -6.84
C ALA A 62 -29.04 -32.30 -7.27
N ALA A 63 -30.15 -31.80 -6.72
CA ALA A 63 -30.66 -30.46 -7.04
C ALA A 63 -29.70 -29.35 -6.60
N LEU A 64 -29.06 -29.49 -5.44
CA LEU A 64 -28.01 -28.57 -4.97
C LEU A 64 -26.79 -28.62 -5.88
N ASP A 65 -26.31 -29.82 -6.22
CA ASP A 65 -25.19 -29.99 -7.14
C ASP A 65 -25.50 -29.41 -8.54
N ASP A 66 -26.73 -29.58 -9.05
CA ASP A 66 -27.21 -28.99 -10.31
C ASP A 66 -27.28 -27.46 -10.22
N HIS A 67 -27.79 -26.92 -9.11
CA HIS A 67 -27.85 -25.47 -8.88
C HIS A 67 -26.45 -24.84 -8.82
N GLU A 68 -25.50 -25.48 -8.14
CA GLU A 68 -24.11 -25.03 -8.09
C GLU A 68 -23.46 -25.06 -9.48
N ARG A 69 -23.69 -26.11 -10.27
CA ARG A 69 -23.22 -26.19 -11.66
C ARG A 69 -23.83 -25.08 -12.53
N ALA A 70 -25.14 -24.85 -12.42
CA ALA A 70 -25.82 -23.80 -13.16
C ALA A 70 -25.30 -22.41 -12.79
N LYS A 71 -25.06 -22.17 -11.49
CA LYS A 71 -24.48 -20.90 -11.00
C LYS A 71 -23.05 -20.71 -11.50
N ALA A 72 -22.21 -21.75 -11.44
CA ALA A 72 -20.84 -21.69 -11.95
C ALA A 72 -20.81 -21.40 -13.45
N LYS A 73 -21.70 -22.04 -14.22
CA LYS A 73 -21.85 -21.78 -15.66
C LYS A 73 -22.28 -20.34 -15.92
N LYS A 74 -23.27 -19.82 -15.19
CA LYS A 74 -23.70 -18.43 -15.33
C LYS A 74 -22.56 -17.44 -15.04
N ILE A 75 -21.77 -17.68 -14.00
CA ILE A 75 -20.61 -16.85 -13.66
C ILE A 75 -19.58 -16.86 -14.80
N ALA A 76 -19.32 -18.02 -15.39
CA ALA A 76 -18.41 -18.13 -16.53
C ALA A 76 -18.94 -17.38 -17.76
N ASP A 77 -20.23 -17.54 -18.07
CA ASP A 77 -20.90 -16.87 -19.19
C ASP A 77 -20.90 -15.33 -19.00
N ASP A 78 -21.23 -14.84 -17.80
CA ASP A 78 -21.22 -13.40 -17.47
C ASP A 78 -19.80 -12.81 -17.58
N LYS A 79 -18.80 -13.59 -17.19
CA LYS A 79 -17.40 -13.18 -17.27
C LYS A 79 -16.89 -13.12 -18.70
N GLU A 80 -17.26 -14.10 -19.53
CA GLU A 80 -16.90 -14.07 -20.95
C GLU A 80 -17.58 -12.90 -21.66
N ALA A 81 -18.84 -12.60 -21.33
CA ALA A 81 -19.53 -11.41 -21.83
C ALA A 81 -18.82 -10.11 -21.42
N ALA A 82 -18.37 -10.01 -20.17
CA ALA A 82 -17.59 -8.86 -19.71
C ALA A 82 -16.24 -8.74 -20.43
N ARG A 83 -15.58 -9.87 -20.72
CA ARG A 83 -14.33 -9.92 -21.48
C ARG A 83 -14.52 -9.43 -22.92
N LEU A 84 -15.55 -9.92 -23.62
CA LEU A 84 -15.89 -9.47 -24.97
C LEU A 84 -16.17 -7.95 -24.99
N LYS A 85 -16.96 -7.47 -24.01
CA LYS A 85 -17.25 -6.04 -23.90
C LYS A 85 -16.01 -5.18 -23.64
N ALA A 86 -15.06 -5.65 -22.82
CA ALA A 86 -13.81 -4.95 -22.58
C ALA A 86 -12.95 -4.85 -23.86
N ILE A 87 -12.93 -5.92 -24.67
CA ILE A 87 -12.23 -5.95 -25.97
C ILE A 87 -12.88 -4.94 -26.94
N GLU A 88 -14.21 -4.89 -27.03
CA GLU A 88 -14.93 -3.91 -27.86
C GLU A 88 -14.64 -2.46 -27.44
N GLU A 89 -14.49 -2.22 -26.13
CA GLU A 89 -14.14 -0.90 -25.58
C GLU A 89 -12.64 -0.56 -25.69
N GLY A 90 -11.82 -1.42 -26.31
CA GLY A 90 -10.38 -1.21 -26.47
C GLY A 90 -9.57 -1.29 -25.16
N LYS A 91 -10.14 -1.88 -24.11
CA LYS A 91 -9.45 -2.12 -22.83
C LYS A 91 -8.78 -3.49 -22.88
N THR A 92 -7.57 -3.57 -22.31
CA THR A 92 -6.91 -4.87 -22.10
C THR A 92 -7.72 -5.66 -21.07
N PRO A 93 -8.28 -6.83 -21.43
CA PRO A 93 -9.00 -7.65 -20.46
C PRO A 93 -8.03 -8.14 -19.37
N GLU A 94 -8.48 -8.12 -18.11
CA GLU A 94 -7.73 -8.70 -17.00
C GLU A 94 -7.43 -10.19 -17.28
N PRO A 95 -6.24 -10.68 -16.91
CA PRO A 95 -5.87 -12.07 -17.15
C PRO A 95 -6.86 -13.03 -16.49
N GLU A 96 -7.22 -14.10 -17.20
CA GLU A 96 -8.09 -15.12 -16.61
C GLU A 96 -7.38 -15.78 -15.40
N PRO A 97 -8.07 -15.91 -14.25
CA PRO A 97 -7.60 -16.71 -13.14
C PRO A 97 -7.56 -18.17 -13.59
N ASP A 98 -6.47 -18.83 -13.24
CA ASP A 98 -6.21 -20.22 -13.57
C ASP A 98 -7.37 -21.10 -13.04
N PRO A 99 -7.95 -21.98 -13.86
CA PRO A 99 -9.01 -22.90 -13.43
C PRO A 99 -8.57 -23.88 -12.33
N ASN A 100 -7.27 -24.04 -12.08
CA ASN A 100 -6.71 -24.81 -10.96
C ASN A 100 -6.43 -23.96 -9.71
N GLU A 101 -6.71 -22.67 -9.74
CA GLU A 101 -6.45 -21.77 -8.62
C GLU A 101 -7.47 -22.00 -7.50
N SER A 102 -7.00 -22.53 -6.37
CA SER A 102 -7.86 -22.78 -5.23
C SER A 102 -8.41 -21.46 -4.68
N SER A 103 -9.53 -21.51 -3.96
CA SER A 103 -10.06 -20.33 -3.26
C SER A 103 -9.03 -19.69 -2.31
N THR A 104 -8.11 -20.50 -1.79
CA THR A 104 -6.98 -20.06 -0.95
C THR A 104 -5.96 -19.26 -1.76
N ASP A 105 -5.65 -19.68 -2.98
CA ASP A 105 -4.67 -19.00 -3.85
C ASP A 105 -5.20 -17.64 -4.31
N LYS A 106 -6.50 -17.55 -4.60
CA LYS A 106 -7.19 -16.28 -4.92
C LYS A 106 -7.15 -15.31 -3.75
N LEU A 107 -7.41 -15.80 -2.54
CA LEU A 107 -7.33 -15.00 -1.31
C LEU A 107 -5.89 -14.52 -1.06
N LEU A 108 -4.90 -15.39 -1.27
CA LEU A 108 -3.50 -15.06 -1.06
C LEU A 108 -3.00 -14.01 -2.07
N LYS A 109 -3.35 -14.13 -3.36
CA LYS A 109 -3.04 -13.10 -4.36
C LYS A 109 -3.71 -11.76 -4.05
N ALA A 110 -4.99 -11.78 -3.67
CA ALA A 110 -5.69 -10.56 -3.29
C ALA A 110 -5.06 -9.89 -2.05
N LEU A 111 -4.59 -10.71 -1.08
CA LEU A 111 -3.89 -10.22 0.10
C LEU A 111 -2.52 -9.63 -0.26
N MET A 112 -1.73 -10.29 -1.10
CA MET A 112 -0.43 -9.78 -1.57
C MET A 112 -0.58 -8.46 -2.32
N ALA A 113 -1.52 -8.37 -3.27
CA ALA A 113 -1.79 -7.13 -3.99
C ALA A 113 -2.21 -5.99 -3.04
N LYS A 114 -2.97 -6.31 -1.98
CA LYS A 114 -3.35 -5.32 -0.96
C LYS A 114 -2.15 -4.89 -0.11
N MET A 115 -1.27 -5.83 0.27
CA MET A 115 -0.03 -5.55 1.00
C MET A 115 0.91 -4.67 0.19
N GLU A 116 1.16 -4.99 -1.09
CA GLU A 116 1.99 -4.16 -1.98
C GLU A 116 1.46 -2.72 -2.08
N LYS A 117 0.13 -2.57 -2.19
CA LYS A 117 -0.51 -1.24 -2.21
C LYS A 117 -0.36 -0.51 -0.87
N GLN A 118 -0.42 -1.22 0.25
CA GLN A 118 -0.19 -0.64 1.58
C GLN A 118 1.27 -0.23 1.77
N ASP A 119 2.23 -1.05 1.34
CA ASP A 119 3.66 -0.73 1.39
C ASP A 119 3.99 0.49 0.54
N ALA A 120 3.43 0.58 -0.68
CA ALA A 120 3.56 1.77 -1.51
C ALA A 120 3.00 3.03 -0.84
N ALA A 121 1.86 2.94 -0.16
CA ALA A 121 1.29 4.07 0.59
C ALA A 121 2.15 4.45 1.80
N ILE A 122 2.70 3.49 2.53
CA ILE A 122 3.62 3.72 3.65
C ILE A 122 4.91 4.39 3.16
N ALA A 123 5.48 3.91 2.05
CA ALA A 123 6.66 4.50 1.43
C ALA A 123 6.40 5.95 0.98
N ALA A 124 5.23 6.22 0.38
CA ALA A 124 4.82 7.57 0.01
C ALA A 124 4.69 8.49 1.23
N MET A 125 4.06 8.02 2.32
CA MET A 125 3.95 8.80 3.58
C MET A 125 5.31 9.04 4.23
N ALA A 126 6.23 8.06 4.19
CA ALA A 126 7.59 8.24 4.68
C ALA A 126 8.34 9.30 3.86
N GLY A 127 8.21 9.26 2.53
CA GLY A 127 8.78 10.28 1.63
C GLY A 127 8.21 11.68 1.87
N GLU A 128 6.90 11.80 2.08
CA GLU A 128 6.25 13.08 2.40
C GLU A 128 6.75 13.65 3.73
N LYS A 129 6.90 12.81 4.77
CA LYS A 129 7.47 13.23 6.07
C LYS A 129 8.90 13.73 5.94
N VAL A 130 9.74 13.04 5.16
CA VAL A 130 11.13 13.48 4.89
C VAL A 130 11.13 14.82 4.17
N THR A 131 10.30 14.99 3.14
CA THR A 131 10.19 16.25 2.38
C THR A 131 9.76 17.40 3.29
N ASN A 132 8.74 17.22 4.12
CA ASN A 132 8.28 18.25 5.06
C ASN A 132 9.34 18.60 6.10
N THR A 133 10.03 17.61 6.66
CA THR A 133 11.10 17.83 7.66
C THR A 133 12.25 18.65 7.06
N ARG A 134 12.68 18.30 5.85
CA ARG A 134 13.74 19.00 5.12
C ARG A 134 13.31 20.43 4.75
N ARG A 135 12.06 20.61 4.33
CA ARG A 135 11.48 21.93 4.06
C ARG A 135 11.48 22.83 5.29
N ASP A 136 11.13 22.30 6.46
CA ASP A 136 11.16 23.04 7.72
C ASP A 136 12.57 23.42 8.13
N GLN A 137 13.55 22.53 7.93
CA GLN A 137 14.96 22.82 8.18
C GLN A 137 15.48 23.93 7.26
N TYR A 138 15.11 23.89 5.97
CA TYR A 138 15.45 24.95 5.03
C TYR A 138 14.76 26.28 5.38
N ALA A 139 13.50 26.26 5.79
CA ALA A 139 12.79 27.45 6.25
C ALA A 139 13.46 28.13 7.46
N LYS A 140 14.10 27.35 8.34
CA LYS A 140 14.90 27.85 9.48
C LYS A 140 16.21 28.46 9.03
N ALA A 141 16.91 27.85 8.06
CA ALA A 141 18.15 28.40 7.52
C ALA A 141 17.95 29.79 6.89
N LEU A 142 16.74 30.06 6.38
CA LEU A 142 16.36 31.34 5.78
C LEU A 142 15.81 32.37 6.79
N GLU A 143 15.82 32.10 8.09
CA GLU A 143 15.41 33.08 9.09
C GLU A 143 16.30 34.33 9.06
N GLY A 144 15.68 35.51 9.15
CA GLY A 144 16.37 36.80 9.03
C GLY A 144 16.45 37.35 7.59
N THR A 145 16.20 36.53 6.57
CA THR A 145 16.03 37.01 5.19
C THR A 145 14.66 37.67 4.99
N SER A 146 14.48 38.44 3.91
CA SER A 146 13.19 39.06 3.59
C SER A 146 12.10 38.01 3.28
N ASP A 147 10.85 38.31 3.65
CA ASP A 147 9.71 37.40 3.43
C ASP A 147 9.50 37.04 1.95
N ALA A 148 9.76 37.98 1.05
CA ALA A 148 9.67 37.76 -0.40
C ALA A 148 10.72 36.75 -0.87
N PHE A 149 11.96 36.87 -0.39
CA PHE A 149 13.04 35.93 -0.69
C PHE A 149 12.74 34.54 -0.11
N LYS A 150 12.38 34.47 1.18
CA LYS A 150 12.02 33.21 1.86
C LYS A 150 10.89 32.48 1.14
N THR A 151 9.85 33.19 0.72
CA THR A 151 8.72 32.60 -0.02
C THR A 151 9.15 32.04 -1.37
N LYS A 152 10.00 32.76 -2.12
CA LYS A 152 10.51 32.28 -3.40
C LYS A 152 11.41 31.06 -3.21
N ALA A 153 12.34 31.12 -2.26
CA ALA A 153 13.27 30.05 -1.96
C ALA A 153 12.54 28.75 -1.57
N LEU A 154 11.50 28.83 -0.72
CA LEU A 154 10.69 27.67 -0.36
C LEU A 154 9.91 27.09 -1.56
N LYS A 155 9.40 27.93 -2.46
CA LYS A 155 8.74 27.45 -3.70
C LYS A 155 9.72 26.76 -4.65
N ASP A 156 10.96 27.24 -4.70
CA ASP A 156 12.01 26.61 -5.49
C ASP A 156 12.41 25.27 -4.85
N PHE A 157 12.54 25.23 -3.52
CA PHE A 157 12.79 24.01 -2.75
C PHE A 157 11.71 22.93 -2.97
N ASP A 158 10.44 23.32 -3.01
CA ASP A 158 9.31 22.40 -3.28
C ASP A 158 9.40 21.72 -4.66
N ARG A 159 10.30 22.18 -5.56
CA ARG A 159 10.58 21.60 -6.88
C ARG A 159 11.89 20.82 -6.94
N MET A 160 12.68 20.83 -5.87
CA MET A 160 13.96 20.13 -5.79
C MET A 160 13.75 18.68 -5.35
N ASN A 161 14.70 17.82 -5.70
CA ASN A 161 14.72 16.43 -5.24
C ASN A 161 16.15 16.06 -4.88
N PHE A 162 16.35 15.50 -3.69
CA PHE A 162 17.66 15.14 -3.16
C PHE A 162 17.85 13.63 -3.25
N LYS A 163 19.05 13.18 -3.61
CA LYS A 163 19.34 11.75 -3.78
C LYS A 163 19.31 11.00 -2.45
N ASP A 164 19.84 11.63 -1.40
CA ASP A 164 20.00 11.07 -0.06
C ASP A 164 20.04 12.20 0.99
N ASP A 165 20.29 11.85 2.26
CA ASP A 165 20.41 12.81 3.35
C ASP A 165 21.71 13.62 3.30
N GLU A 166 22.77 13.11 2.67
CA GLU A 166 24.07 13.79 2.55
C GLU A 166 23.97 14.93 1.54
N ASP A 167 23.34 14.68 0.39
CA ASP A 167 23.03 15.67 -0.66
C ASP A 167 22.19 16.82 -0.11
N PHE A 168 21.15 16.50 0.67
CA PHE A 168 20.34 17.51 1.36
C PHE A 168 21.16 18.30 2.40
N THR A 169 22.00 17.63 3.20
CA THR A 169 22.80 18.29 4.24
C THR A 169 23.83 19.24 3.64
N SER A 170 24.46 18.85 2.52
CA SER A 170 25.37 19.72 1.77
C SER A 170 24.63 20.96 1.26
N TYR A 171 23.50 20.76 0.58
CA TYR A 171 22.67 21.86 0.10
C TYR A 171 22.23 22.81 1.22
N LEU A 172 21.79 22.25 2.36
CA LEU A 172 21.35 23.06 3.51
C LEU A 172 22.51 23.88 4.09
N THR A 173 23.72 23.33 4.10
CA THR A 173 24.93 24.03 4.56
C THR A 173 25.23 25.22 3.68
N ASP A 174 25.34 25.00 2.36
CA ASP A 174 25.62 26.05 1.38
C ASP A 174 24.55 27.15 1.45
N ALA A 175 23.27 26.77 1.46
CA ALA A 175 22.18 27.73 1.49
C ALA A 175 22.11 28.52 2.82
N THR A 176 22.57 27.94 3.92
CA THR A 176 22.70 28.65 5.21
C THR A 176 23.82 29.71 5.15
N GLU A 177 24.93 29.40 4.49
CA GLU A 177 26.02 30.36 4.28
C GLU A 177 25.58 31.51 3.38
N ASP A 178 24.93 31.20 2.27
CA ASP A 178 24.36 32.21 1.35
C ASP A 178 23.34 33.11 2.06
N ALA A 179 22.46 32.54 2.88
CA ALA A 179 21.49 33.30 3.65
C ALA A 179 22.16 34.30 4.61
N LYS A 180 23.26 33.91 5.27
CA LYS A 180 24.03 34.81 6.15
C LYS A 180 24.64 35.98 5.37
N VAL A 181 25.22 35.70 4.20
CA VAL A 181 25.76 36.75 3.32
C VAL A 181 24.65 37.71 2.90
N PHE A 182 23.50 37.19 2.47
CA PHE A 182 22.36 38.00 2.07
C PHE A 182 21.85 38.90 3.20
N ILE A 183 21.71 38.37 4.42
CA ILE A 183 21.30 39.14 5.61
C ILE A 183 22.32 40.24 5.92
N GLN A 184 23.61 39.94 5.81
CA GLN A 184 24.67 40.91 6.07
C GLN A 184 24.67 42.02 5.01
N ASP A 185 24.48 41.70 3.74
CA ASP A 185 24.42 42.68 2.65
C ASP A 185 23.18 43.57 2.76
N ASP A 186 22.03 43.01 3.15
CA ASP A 186 20.80 43.76 3.40
C ASP A 186 20.99 44.73 4.59
N ALA A 187 21.59 44.25 5.69
CA ALA A 187 21.93 45.08 6.84
C ALA A 187 22.90 46.22 6.47
N ASN A 188 23.96 45.93 5.70
CA ASN A 188 24.93 46.91 5.22
C ASN A 188 24.31 47.95 4.28
N SER A 189 23.38 47.53 3.42
CA SER A 189 22.65 48.42 2.50
C SER A 189 21.71 49.36 3.26
N GLY A 190 21.07 48.87 4.32
CA GLY A 190 20.25 49.68 5.23
C GLY A 190 21.04 50.76 5.99
N LEU A 191 22.34 50.56 6.21
CA LEU A 191 23.24 51.51 6.88
C LEU A 191 23.74 52.65 5.96
N GLY A 192 23.52 52.59 4.64
CA GLY A 192 24.12 53.50 3.66
C GLY A 192 23.50 54.91 3.56
N ASN A 193 22.30 55.12 4.11
CA ASN A 193 21.56 56.38 3.94
C ASN A 193 21.49 57.27 5.20
N ASP A 194 21.91 56.79 6.37
CA ASP A 194 22.06 57.63 7.57
C ASP A 194 23.46 58.25 7.61
N ARG A 195 23.78 59.06 6.61
CA ARG A 195 24.76 60.12 6.84
C ARG A 195 24.09 61.12 7.78
N PRO A 196 24.67 61.43 8.96
CA PRO A 196 24.14 62.52 9.76
C PRO A 196 24.11 63.76 8.87
N ALA A 197 22.94 64.38 8.75
CA ALA A 197 22.75 65.60 7.99
C ALA A 197 23.59 66.72 8.63
N GLY A 198 24.87 66.81 8.30
CA GLY A 198 25.74 67.80 8.94
C GLY A 198 27.26 67.69 8.77
N SER A 199 27.84 66.70 8.06
CA SER A 199 29.31 66.68 7.86
C SER A 199 29.70 66.86 6.41
N GLY A 200 29.67 68.12 5.96
CA GLY A 200 30.53 68.57 4.87
C GLY A 200 31.93 68.82 5.44
N GLY A 201 32.94 68.09 4.96
CA GLY A 201 34.31 68.37 5.37
C GLY A 201 35.32 67.27 5.07
N SER A 202 35.96 67.41 3.90
CA SER A 202 37.37 67.08 3.60
C SER A 202 37.88 65.64 3.68
N SER A 203 38.54 65.28 2.58
CA SER A 203 39.64 64.31 2.42
C SER A 203 40.36 63.88 3.71
N ASP A 204 40.48 62.59 3.95
CA ASP A 204 41.77 61.88 3.99
C ASP A 204 41.61 60.41 4.42
N THR A 205 42.27 59.54 3.66
CA THR A 205 42.51 58.13 3.95
C THR A 205 43.13 57.95 5.34
N LYS A 206 42.54 57.12 6.22
CA LYS A 206 43.30 56.44 7.28
C LYS A 206 42.57 55.18 7.77
N GLN A 207 43.30 54.06 7.68
CA GLN A 207 43.04 52.80 8.37
C GLN A 207 42.56 53.04 9.80
N LYS A 208 41.44 52.46 10.21
CA LYS A 208 41.18 52.21 11.64
C LYS A 208 41.84 50.88 12.00
N GLY A 209 43.04 51.00 12.56
CA GLY A 209 43.77 49.91 13.20
C GLY A 209 43.04 49.40 14.46
N GLU A 210 43.45 48.21 14.87
CA GLU A 210 43.00 47.51 16.07
C GLU A 210 43.06 48.41 17.32
N ALA A 211 42.11 48.19 18.24
CA ALA A 211 41.95 49.00 19.46
C ALA A 211 43.25 49.01 20.29
N SER A 212 43.57 50.17 20.84
CA SER A 212 44.81 50.35 21.60
C SER A 212 44.75 49.66 22.97
N GLN A 213 45.91 49.23 23.49
CA GLN A 213 45.99 48.54 24.78
C GLN A 213 45.39 49.34 25.95
N ALA A 214 45.37 50.67 25.84
CA ALA A 214 44.74 51.56 26.82
C ALA A 214 43.20 51.41 26.86
N GLU A 215 42.57 51.12 25.70
CA GLU A 215 41.13 50.88 25.61
C GLU A 215 40.76 49.50 26.16
N ILE A 216 41.64 48.51 26.00
CA ILE A 216 41.47 47.16 26.58
C ILE A 216 41.61 47.22 28.11
N ASP A 217 42.60 47.93 28.64
CA ASP A 217 42.82 48.05 30.09
C ASP A 217 41.71 48.84 30.81
N ALA A 218 41.07 49.80 30.12
CA ALA A 218 39.92 50.52 30.65
C ALA A 218 38.68 49.61 30.80
N ALA A 219 38.51 48.62 29.92
CA ALA A 219 37.40 47.67 30.00
C ALA A 219 37.54 46.71 31.20
N PHE A 220 38.77 46.28 31.51
CA PHE A 220 39.02 45.37 32.65
C PHE A 220 38.93 46.06 34.02
N LYS A 221 39.19 47.37 34.13
CA LYS A 221 39.01 48.12 35.40
C LYS A 221 37.55 48.24 35.86
N ASN A 222 36.59 48.15 34.93
CA ASN A 222 35.17 48.20 35.25
C ASN A 222 34.58 46.82 35.58
N PHE A 223 35.37 45.75 35.49
CA PHE A 223 34.97 44.40 35.87
C PHE A 223 35.48 44.09 37.29
N LYS A 224 34.67 44.41 38.30
CA LYS A 224 34.87 43.90 39.67
C LYS A 224 34.12 42.59 39.83
N ILE A 225 34.85 41.51 40.16
CA ILE A 225 34.30 40.25 40.69
C ILE A 225 33.94 40.47 42.16
#